data_AF-A0A934VLZ0-F1
#
_entry.id   AF-A0A934VLZ0-F1
#
_cell.length_a   1.000
_cell.length_b   1.000
_cell.length_c   1.000
_cell.angle_alpha   90.00
_cell.angle_beta   90.00
_cell.angle_gamma   90.00
#
_symmetry.space_group_name_H-M   'P 1'
#
loop_
_entity.id
_entity.type
_entity.pdbx_description
1 polymer ?
#
loop_
_entity_poly.entity_id
_entity_poly.type
_entity_poly.pdbx_seq_one_letter_code
_entity_poly.pdbx_strand_id
1 'polypeptide(L)'
;MSEESKSNATPSPAPLGEIEHGPSKFEQFMEKNLKLVILGALALIIAIAAYVISSQLADAKAQEAGNHLFAANDAQALAKVGQDYPDSAAAFSARLLRADELWQEGKEADAIKALQELSGADHPAAAQAKFSLASIYQRQGKEAEARSAYEAIVKDSNATYLHPLSLIALGDLAKAAGEDEKAKQYYQRKMDDYPAYPDQGLAVTRLTLVGVDEPLRVQPPAEAPGETSSDLEISPSFTTPVPAPTATPAPAVEVIPEEAPAEETPSPTPIESTEDQESAAPDEKAPEEAEAPAKESTESSDDDALPENGESLPDGE
;
A
#
# COMPACT_ATOMS: atom_id res chain seq x y z
N MET A 1 -84.41 78.72 -17.11
CA MET A 1 -84.17 78.08 -15.80
C MET A 1 -83.56 76.73 -16.12
N SER A 2 -82.22 76.62 -16.04
CA SER A 2 -81.50 76.01 -14.89
C SER A 2 -81.71 74.48 -14.93
N GLU A 3 -80.72 73.59 -15.02
CA GLU A 3 -79.35 73.61 -14.49
C GLU A 3 -78.39 72.72 -15.28
N GLU A 4 -77.13 73.06 -15.09
CA GLU A 4 -75.89 72.34 -15.36
C GLU A 4 -75.87 70.95 -14.69
N SER A 5 -75.49 69.90 -15.43
CA SER A 5 -74.95 68.69 -14.83
C SER A 5 -73.75 68.21 -15.64
N LYS A 6 -72.56 68.53 -15.10
CA LYS A 6 -71.26 68.06 -15.57
C LYS A 6 -71.22 66.54 -15.53
N SER A 7 -71.30 65.89 -16.69
CA SER A 7 -70.82 64.51 -16.82
C SER A 7 -69.34 64.55 -17.19
N ASN A 8 -68.51 64.32 -16.18
CA ASN A 8 -67.06 64.22 -16.29
C ASN A 8 -66.74 62.93 -17.06
N ALA A 9 -66.55 63.04 -18.38
CA ALA A 9 -66.12 61.92 -19.21
C ALA A 9 -64.70 61.48 -18.77
N THR A 10 -64.63 60.36 -18.07
CA THR A 10 -63.36 59.68 -17.81
C THR A 10 -62.87 59.11 -19.15
N PRO A 11 -61.66 59.43 -19.64
CA PRO A 11 -61.13 58.72 -20.79
C PRO A 11 -60.87 57.27 -20.36
N SER A 12 -61.57 56.33 -20.99
CA SER A 12 -61.23 54.91 -20.92
C SER A 12 -59.75 54.76 -21.29
N PRO A 13 -58.90 54.11 -20.48
CA PRO A 13 -57.54 53.83 -20.90
C PRO A 13 -57.62 52.94 -22.14
N ALA A 14 -56.99 53.38 -23.24
CA ALA A 14 -56.76 52.53 -24.39
C ALA A 14 -56.00 51.27 -23.93
N PRO A 15 -56.33 50.07 -24.42
CA PRO A 15 -55.52 48.90 -24.12
C PRO A 15 -54.10 49.18 -24.65
N LEU A 16 -53.13 49.26 -23.75
CA LEU A 16 -51.72 49.25 -24.10
C LEU A 16 -51.49 47.98 -24.90
N GLY A 17 -51.00 48.14 -26.13
CA GLY A 17 -50.92 47.07 -27.12
C GLY A 17 -50.43 45.76 -26.52
N GLU A 18 -51.14 44.68 -26.83
CA GLU A 18 -50.65 43.33 -26.60
C GLU A 18 -49.25 43.25 -27.21
N ILE A 19 -48.24 43.08 -26.35
CA ILE A 19 -46.91 42.78 -26.83
C ILE A 19 -47.01 41.34 -27.33
N GLU A 20 -47.28 41.16 -28.62
CA GLU A 20 -47.10 39.89 -29.32
C GLU A 20 -45.60 39.54 -29.24
N HIS A 21 -45.22 38.90 -28.15
CA HIS A 21 -43.97 38.18 -28.08
C HIS A 21 -44.13 36.94 -28.97
N GLY A 22 -43.83 37.10 -30.26
CA GLY A 22 -43.60 35.96 -31.15
C GLY A 22 -42.51 35.04 -30.56
N PRO A 23 -42.50 33.74 -30.91
CA PRO A 23 -41.69 32.75 -30.22
C PRO A 23 -40.24 33.21 -30.13
N SER A 24 -39.68 33.17 -28.92
CA SER A 24 -38.33 33.62 -28.65
C SER A 24 -37.35 32.85 -29.55
N LYS A 25 -36.20 33.46 -29.90
CA LYS A 25 -35.15 32.78 -30.67
C LYS A 25 -34.73 31.44 -30.04
N PHE A 26 -34.85 31.32 -28.72
CA PHE A 26 -34.63 30.09 -27.97
C PHE A 26 -35.73 29.04 -28.18
N GLU A 27 -37.00 29.45 -28.20
CA GLU A 27 -38.13 28.54 -28.45
C GLU A 27 -38.08 27.97 -29.86
N GLN A 28 -37.81 28.81 -30.86
CA GLN A 28 -37.62 28.35 -32.26
C GLN A 28 -36.43 27.38 -32.39
N PHE A 29 -35.35 27.61 -31.63
CA PHE A 29 -34.22 26.70 -31.57
C PHE A 29 -34.61 25.35 -30.94
N MET A 30 -35.31 25.38 -29.81
CA MET A 30 -35.76 24.19 -29.12
C MET A 30 -36.76 23.40 -29.95
N GLU A 31 -37.73 24.04 -30.59
CA GLU A 31 -38.70 23.38 -31.47
C GLU A 31 -38.02 22.68 -32.66
N LYS A 32 -37.04 23.36 -33.29
CA LYS A 32 -36.30 22.81 -34.43
C LYS A 32 -35.33 21.69 -34.02
N ASN A 33 -34.72 21.78 -32.85
CA ASN A 33 -33.65 20.87 -32.41
C ASN A 33 -34.04 19.94 -31.25
N LEU A 34 -35.31 19.91 -30.84
CA LEU A 34 -35.79 19.17 -29.66
C LEU A 34 -35.34 17.70 -29.68
N LYS A 35 -35.49 17.03 -30.83
CA LYS A 35 -35.09 15.63 -31.00
C LYS A 35 -33.60 15.41 -30.78
N LEU A 36 -32.76 16.33 -31.26
CA LEU A 36 -31.31 16.27 -31.07
C LEU A 36 -30.90 16.59 -29.63
N VAL A 37 -31.58 17.54 -28.98
CA VAL A 37 -31.35 17.86 -27.56
C VAL A 37 -31.75 16.68 -26.66
N ILE A 38 -32.91 16.06 -26.92
CA ILE A 38 -33.35 14.86 -26.19
C ILE A 38 -32.38 13.70 -26.43
N LEU A 39 -31.96 13.47 -27.69
CA LEU A 39 -31.00 12.42 -28.01
C LEU A 39 -29.64 12.66 -27.36
N GLY A 40 -29.16 13.91 -27.35
CA GLY A 40 -27.93 14.31 -26.68
C GLY A 40 -28.01 14.14 -25.16
N ALA A 41 -29.15 14.50 -24.55
CA ALA A 41 -29.39 14.29 -23.13
C ALA A 41 -29.44 12.79 -22.77
N LEU A 42 -30.10 11.96 -23.59
CA LEU A 42 -30.11 10.50 -23.41
C LEU A 42 -28.72 9.90 -23.55
N ALA A 43 -27.95 10.31 -24.55
CA ALA A 43 -26.56 9.87 -24.73
C ALA A 43 -25.68 10.25 -23.53
N LEU A 44 -25.85 11.47 -23.00
CA LEU A 44 -25.15 11.92 -21.80
C LEU A 44 -25.50 11.07 -20.57
N ILE A 45 -26.79 10.76 -20.36
CA ILE A 45 -27.23 9.89 -19.26
C ILE A 45 -26.62 8.49 -19.39
N ILE A 46 -26.61 7.91 -20.59
CA ILE A 46 -26.00 6.60 -20.85
C ILE A 46 -24.49 6.66 -20.58
N ALA A 47 -23.79 7.70 -21.02
CA ALA A 47 -22.37 7.87 -20.76
C ALA A 47 -22.06 7.99 -19.26
N ILE A 48 -22.87 8.74 -18.51
CA ILE A 48 -22.75 8.85 -17.05
C ILE A 48 -23.02 7.49 -16.38
N ALA A 49 -24.08 6.78 -16.80
CA ALA A 49 -24.40 5.47 -16.26
C ALA A 49 -23.28 4.45 -16.54
N ALA A 50 -22.74 4.43 -17.76
CA ALA A 50 -21.61 3.58 -18.13
C ALA A 50 -20.37 3.92 -17.29
N TYR A 51 -20.08 5.21 -17.08
CA TYR A 51 -18.99 5.65 -16.22
C TYR A 51 -19.17 5.16 -14.78
N VAL A 52 -20.35 5.37 -14.18
CA VAL A 52 -20.65 4.94 -12.80
C VAL A 52 -20.58 3.42 -12.65
N ILE A 53 -21.11 2.66 -13.61
CA ILE A 53 -21.01 1.19 -13.58
C ILE A 53 -19.54 0.76 -13.68
N SER A 54 -18.77 1.38 -14.59
CA SER A 54 -17.34 1.05 -14.74
C SER A 54 -16.53 1.39 -13.50
N SER A 55 -16.82 2.51 -12.82
CA SER A 55 -16.13 2.89 -11.57
C SER A 55 -16.47 1.92 -10.45
N GLN A 56 -17.75 1.55 -10.29
CA GLN A 56 -18.17 0.60 -9.25
C GLN A 56 -17.56 -0.79 -9.45
N LEU A 57 -17.44 -1.27 -10.70
CA LEU A 57 -16.77 -2.54 -11.00
C LEU A 57 -15.26 -2.46 -10.70
N ALA A 58 -14.62 -1.34 -11.00
CA ALA A 58 -13.21 -1.12 -10.69
C ALA A 58 -12.99 -1.13 -9.16
N ASP A 59 -13.85 -0.45 -8.40
CA ASP A 59 -13.80 -0.41 -6.93
C ASP A 59 -14.00 -1.79 -6.32
N ALA A 60 -14.98 -2.56 -6.82
CA ALA A 60 -15.22 -3.93 -6.36
C ALA A 60 -14.01 -4.84 -6.60
N LYS A 61 -13.40 -4.77 -7.79
CA LYS A 61 -12.17 -5.51 -8.10
C LYS A 61 -10.99 -5.08 -7.23
N ALA A 62 -10.84 -3.79 -6.97
CA ALA A 62 -9.78 -3.28 -6.11
C ALA A 62 -9.93 -3.77 -4.67
N GLN A 63 -11.17 -3.83 -4.15
CA GLN A 63 -11.48 -4.36 -2.83
C GLN A 63 -11.19 -5.87 -2.75
N GLU A 64 -11.60 -6.64 -3.76
CA GLU A 64 -11.32 -8.07 -3.84
C GLU A 64 -9.81 -8.35 -3.88
N ALA A 65 -9.07 -7.62 -4.71
CA ALA A 65 -7.61 -7.71 -4.78
C ALA A 65 -6.95 -7.40 -3.42
N GLY A 66 -7.45 -6.38 -2.71
CA GLY A 66 -7.01 -6.03 -1.37
C GLY A 66 -7.29 -7.14 -0.34
N ASN A 67 -8.46 -7.78 -0.42
CA ASN A 67 -8.80 -8.91 0.45
C ASN A 67 -7.91 -10.12 0.19
N HIS A 68 -7.62 -10.43 -1.08
CA HIS A 68 -6.72 -11.53 -1.43
C HIS A 68 -5.28 -11.23 -1.00
N LEU A 69 -4.82 -9.98 -1.12
CA LEU A 69 -3.54 -9.55 -0.55
C LEU A 69 -3.50 -9.76 0.96
N PHE A 70 -4.55 -9.34 1.68
CA PHE A 70 -4.61 -9.48 3.13
C PHE A 70 -4.63 -10.94 3.59
N ALA A 71 -5.25 -11.83 2.82
CA ALA A 71 -5.30 -13.26 3.11
C ALA A 71 -4.01 -14.02 2.72
N ALA A 72 -3.11 -13.40 1.95
CA ALA A 72 -1.89 -14.04 1.47
C ALA A 72 -0.82 -14.09 2.57
N ASN A 73 -0.42 -15.31 2.96
CA ASN A 73 0.53 -15.53 4.05
C ASN A 73 1.86 -16.15 3.60
N ASP A 74 2.08 -16.32 2.29
CA ASP A 74 3.30 -16.89 1.74
C ASP A 74 3.60 -16.36 0.33
N ALA A 75 4.81 -16.64 -0.17
CA ALA A 75 5.27 -16.17 -1.48
C ALA A 75 4.40 -16.65 -2.65
N GLN A 76 3.75 -17.81 -2.54
CA GLN A 76 2.90 -18.37 -3.60
C GLN A 76 1.54 -17.67 -3.65
N ALA A 77 0.91 -17.44 -2.50
CA ALA A 77 -0.33 -16.69 -2.38
C ALA A 77 -0.13 -15.25 -2.88
N LEU A 78 0.97 -14.61 -2.50
CA LEU A 78 1.32 -13.27 -2.99
C LEU A 78 1.57 -13.25 -4.51
N ALA A 79 2.19 -14.31 -5.06
CA ALA A 79 2.34 -14.45 -6.51
C ALA A 79 0.99 -14.53 -7.23
N LYS A 80 0.02 -15.28 -6.67
CA LYS A 80 -1.33 -15.38 -7.23
C LYS A 80 -2.04 -14.03 -7.24
N VAL A 81 -1.99 -13.25 -6.16
CA VAL A 81 -2.55 -11.89 -6.13
C VAL A 81 -1.98 -11.03 -7.26
N GLY A 82 -0.66 -11.11 -7.47
CA GLY A 82 0.02 -10.40 -8.55
C GLY A 82 -0.36 -10.86 -9.96
N GLN A 83 -0.83 -12.09 -10.14
CA GLN A 83 -1.27 -12.67 -11.42
C GLN A 83 -2.76 -12.42 -11.68
N ASP A 84 -3.59 -12.55 -10.65
CA ASP A 84 -5.05 -12.44 -10.74
C ASP A 84 -5.51 -10.97 -10.86
N TYR A 85 -4.76 -10.03 -10.27
CA TYR A 85 -5.09 -8.60 -10.27
C TYR A 85 -3.93 -7.72 -10.76
N PRO A 86 -3.37 -7.96 -11.96
CA PRO A 86 -2.06 -7.45 -12.36
C PRO A 86 -1.95 -5.92 -12.38
N ASP A 87 -3.07 -5.23 -12.64
CA ASP A 87 -3.19 -3.77 -12.75
C ASP A 87 -3.67 -3.09 -11.45
N SER A 88 -3.86 -3.86 -10.38
CA SER A 88 -4.30 -3.33 -9.09
C SER A 88 -3.12 -2.83 -8.25
N ALA A 89 -3.37 -1.84 -7.39
CA ALA A 89 -2.39 -1.43 -6.37
C ALA A 89 -2.00 -2.60 -5.43
N ALA A 90 -2.94 -3.52 -5.18
CA ALA A 90 -2.70 -4.71 -4.38
C ALA A 90 -1.65 -5.64 -5.02
N ALA A 91 -1.61 -5.76 -6.35
CA ALA A 91 -0.60 -6.57 -7.02
C ALA A 91 0.82 -6.01 -6.86
N PHE A 92 1.00 -4.68 -6.88
CA PHE A 92 2.30 -4.09 -6.60
C PHE A 92 2.75 -4.42 -5.18
N SER A 93 1.87 -4.20 -4.20
CA SER A 93 2.13 -4.55 -2.80
C SER A 93 2.41 -6.04 -2.62
N ALA A 94 1.66 -6.91 -3.30
CA ALA A 94 1.87 -8.36 -3.27
C ALA A 94 3.26 -8.76 -3.78
N ARG A 95 3.68 -8.19 -4.91
CA ARG A 95 5.01 -8.45 -5.49
C ARG A 95 6.14 -7.95 -4.57
N LEU A 96 5.95 -6.79 -3.92
CA LEU A 96 6.90 -6.26 -2.95
C LEU A 96 7.01 -7.15 -1.72
N LEU A 97 5.89 -7.56 -1.12
CA LEU A 97 5.86 -8.47 0.02
C LEU A 97 6.45 -9.84 -0.34
N ARG A 98 6.17 -10.32 -1.55
CA ARG A 98 6.75 -11.58 -2.05
C ARG A 98 8.26 -11.49 -2.14
N ALA A 99 8.81 -10.35 -2.55
CA ALA A 99 10.25 -10.16 -2.60
C ALA A 99 10.87 -10.22 -1.19
N ASP A 100 10.19 -9.70 -0.17
CA ASP A 100 10.62 -9.85 1.23
C ASP A 100 10.55 -11.31 1.68
N GLU A 101 9.46 -12.02 1.38
CA GLU A 101 9.34 -13.45 1.71
C GLU A 101 10.44 -14.29 1.04
N LEU A 102 10.71 -14.05 -0.25
CA LEU A 102 11.81 -14.70 -0.97
C LEU A 102 13.16 -14.43 -0.31
N TRP A 103 13.37 -13.22 0.21
CA TRP A 103 14.57 -12.89 0.97
C TRP A 103 14.67 -13.72 2.26
N GLN A 104 13.58 -13.82 3.04
CA GLN A 104 13.55 -14.61 4.27
C GLN A 104 13.74 -16.11 4.02
N GLU A 105 13.26 -16.62 2.89
CA GLU A 105 13.49 -17.99 2.43
C GLU A 105 14.94 -18.25 1.96
N GLY A 106 15.82 -17.23 1.96
CA GLY A 106 17.20 -17.32 1.50
C GLY A 106 17.35 -17.30 -0.03
N LYS A 107 16.28 -17.00 -0.78
CA LYS A 107 16.30 -16.84 -2.25
C LYS A 107 16.69 -15.42 -2.63
N GLU A 108 17.86 -14.98 -2.16
CA GLU A 108 18.32 -13.59 -2.27
C GLU A 108 18.34 -13.08 -3.72
N ALA A 109 18.81 -13.90 -4.67
CA ALA A 109 18.89 -13.52 -6.07
C ALA A 109 17.52 -13.21 -6.68
N ASP A 110 16.51 -14.03 -6.36
CA ASP A 110 15.13 -13.85 -6.83
C ASP A 110 14.49 -12.62 -6.18
N ALA A 111 14.73 -12.41 -4.89
CA ALA A 111 14.26 -11.24 -4.16
C ALA A 111 14.84 -9.93 -4.74
N ILE A 112 16.15 -9.89 -4.98
CA ILE A 112 16.83 -8.73 -5.59
C ILE A 112 16.29 -8.46 -6.98
N LYS A 113 16.15 -9.50 -7.81
CA LYS A 113 15.61 -9.36 -9.17
C LYS A 113 14.19 -8.78 -9.14
N ALA A 114 13.33 -9.31 -8.27
CA ALA A 114 11.96 -8.81 -8.11
C ALA A 114 11.93 -7.33 -7.67
N LEU A 115 12.79 -6.94 -6.72
CA LEU A 115 12.90 -5.55 -6.28
C LEU A 115 13.45 -4.62 -7.36
N GLN A 116 14.41 -5.07 -8.17
CA GLN A 116 14.94 -4.30 -9.29
C GLN A 116 13.84 -4.03 -10.33
N GLU A 117 13.07 -5.05 -10.70
CA GLU A 117 11.93 -4.90 -11.62
C GLU A 117 10.90 -3.89 -11.08
N LEU A 118 10.53 -4.01 -9.80
CA LEU A 118 9.58 -3.09 -9.16
C LEU A 118 10.14 -1.66 -9.00
N SER A 119 11.44 -1.51 -8.81
CA SER A 119 12.09 -0.20 -8.64
C SER A 119 12.09 0.64 -9.90
N GLY A 120 12.03 0.01 -11.08
CA GLY A 120 11.95 0.66 -12.38
C GLY A 120 10.53 0.89 -12.88
N ALA A 121 9.50 0.44 -12.15
CA ALA A 121 8.12 0.58 -12.55
C ALA A 121 7.63 2.03 -12.44
N ASP A 122 6.76 2.45 -13.36
CA ASP A 122 6.01 3.70 -13.25
C ASP A 122 4.84 3.52 -12.26
N HIS A 123 5.19 3.48 -10.97
CA HIS A 123 4.22 3.27 -9.88
C HIS A 123 4.63 4.10 -8.65
N PRO A 124 3.69 4.74 -7.93
CA PRO A 124 4.00 5.55 -6.75
C PRO A 124 4.78 4.82 -5.64
N ALA A 125 4.61 3.51 -5.55
CA ALA A 125 5.32 2.65 -4.59
C ALA A 125 6.65 2.09 -5.12
N ALA A 126 7.11 2.44 -6.32
CA ALA A 126 8.43 2.03 -6.84
C ALA A 126 9.59 2.50 -5.94
N ALA A 127 9.43 3.65 -5.28
CA ALA A 127 10.37 4.14 -4.29
C ALA A 127 10.54 3.20 -3.08
N GLN A 128 9.47 2.49 -2.69
CA GLN A 128 9.55 1.48 -1.64
C GLN A 128 10.43 0.29 -2.06
N ALA A 129 10.32 -0.17 -3.30
CA ALA A 129 11.19 -1.22 -3.83
C ALA A 129 12.65 -0.77 -3.89
N LYS A 130 12.91 0.48 -4.29
CA LYS A 130 14.26 1.09 -4.22
C LYS A 130 14.80 1.09 -2.79
N PHE A 131 13.98 1.47 -1.81
CA PHE A 131 14.37 1.50 -0.39
C PHE A 131 14.72 0.11 0.13
N SER A 132 13.89 -0.90 -0.17
CA SER A 132 14.17 -2.29 0.20
C SER A 132 15.46 -2.81 -0.44
N LEU A 133 15.70 -2.48 -1.72
CA LEU A 133 16.94 -2.83 -2.41
C LEU A 133 18.17 -2.16 -1.79
N ALA A 134 18.07 -0.88 -1.40
CA ALA A 134 19.12 -0.17 -0.68
C ALA A 134 19.46 -0.85 0.66
N SER A 135 18.43 -1.28 1.40
CA SER A 135 18.61 -2.00 2.67
C SER A 135 19.28 -3.36 2.47
N ILE A 136 18.95 -4.07 1.38
CA ILE A 136 19.64 -5.31 1.01
C ILE A 136 21.12 -5.04 0.70
N TYR A 137 21.44 -4.01 -0.09
CA TYR A 137 22.82 -3.65 -0.39
C TYR A 137 23.60 -3.30 0.89
N GLN A 138 22.99 -2.55 1.81
CA GLN A 138 23.60 -2.26 3.10
C GLN A 138 23.90 -3.54 3.89
N ARG A 139 22.96 -4.48 3.96
CA ARG A 139 23.18 -5.78 4.65
C ARG A 139 24.25 -6.65 3.99
N GLN A 140 24.42 -6.54 2.68
CA GLN A 140 25.49 -7.22 1.93
C GLN A 140 26.85 -6.52 2.02
N GLY A 141 26.96 -5.38 2.72
CA GLY A 141 28.19 -4.57 2.78
C GLY A 141 28.49 -3.79 1.49
N LYS A 142 27.54 -3.73 0.55
CA LYS A 142 27.61 -2.92 -0.67
C LYS A 142 27.25 -1.47 -0.36
N GLU A 143 28.11 -0.82 0.44
CA GLU A 143 27.83 0.50 1.01
C GLU A 143 27.70 1.60 -0.05
N ALA A 144 28.46 1.51 -1.15
CA ALA A 144 28.41 2.50 -2.22
C ALA A 144 27.05 2.47 -2.93
N GLU A 145 26.57 1.28 -3.27
CA GLU A 145 25.28 1.05 -3.89
C GLU A 145 24.13 1.42 -2.95
N ALA A 146 24.22 1.05 -1.67
CA ALA A 146 23.25 1.42 -0.65
C ALA A 146 23.15 2.95 -0.50
N ARG A 147 24.29 3.63 -0.35
CA ARG A 147 24.34 5.09 -0.23
C ARG A 147 23.75 5.78 -1.45
N SER A 148 24.13 5.34 -2.66
CA SER A 148 23.60 5.89 -3.90
C SER A 148 22.07 5.73 -3.99
N ALA A 149 21.55 4.55 -3.62
CA ALA A 149 20.12 4.29 -3.64
C ALA A 149 19.34 5.13 -2.61
N TYR A 150 19.82 5.25 -1.37
CA TYR A 150 19.19 6.12 -0.37
C TYR A 150 19.24 7.60 -0.73
N GLU A 151 20.35 8.08 -1.31
CA GLU A 151 20.43 9.45 -1.81
C GLU A 151 19.46 9.71 -2.96
N ALA A 152 19.29 8.75 -3.87
CA ALA A 152 18.33 8.86 -4.96
C ALA A 152 16.90 9.00 -4.42
N ILE A 153 16.56 8.27 -3.35
CA ILE A 153 15.25 8.39 -2.67
C ILE A 153 15.09 9.79 -2.07
N VAL A 154 16.09 10.32 -1.36
CA VAL A 154 16.03 11.68 -0.76
C VAL A 154 15.94 12.80 -1.80
N LYS A 155 16.37 12.55 -3.04
CA LYS A 155 16.28 13.49 -4.17
C LYS A 155 14.94 13.39 -4.93
N ASP A 156 14.19 12.32 -4.75
CA ASP A 156 12.93 12.08 -5.46
C ASP A 156 11.75 12.70 -4.70
N SER A 157 11.19 13.79 -5.24
CA SER A 157 10.05 14.48 -4.63
C SER A 157 8.81 13.59 -4.43
N ASN A 158 8.66 12.53 -5.23
CA ASN A 158 7.55 11.58 -5.11
C ASN A 158 7.76 10.57 -3.98
N ALA A 159 8.98 10.47 -3.45
CA ALA A 159 9.38 9.55 -2.39
C ALA A 159 9.51 10.23 -1.02
N THR A 160 8.89 11.40 -0.84
CA THR A 160 9.02 12.22 0.40
C THR A 160 8.68 11.44 1.68
N TYR A 161 7.79 10.45 1.60
CA TYR A 161 7.44 9.59 2.73
C TYR A 161 8.57 8.66 3.20
N LEU A 162 9.59 8.41 2.36
CA LEU A 162 10.78 7.63 2.66
C LEU A 162 12.02 8.46 2.97
N HIS A 163 11.96 9.79 2.81
CA HIS A 163 13.08 10.67 3.12
C HIS A 163 13.59 10.53 4.57
N PRO A 164 12.73 10.50 5.61
CA PRO A 164 13.20 10.41 6.99
C PRO A 164 14.03 9.14 7.25
N LEU A 165 13.50 7.98 6.82
CA LEU A 165 14.17 6.70 6.98
C LEU A 165 15.45 6.61 6.15
N SER A 166 15.45 7.16 4.93
CA SER A 166 16.63 7.18 4.06
C SER A 166 17.72 8.07 4.63
N LEU A 167 17.37 9.21 5.24
CA LEU A 167 18.32 10.09 5.93
C LEU A 167 18.94 9.39 7.15
N ILE A 168 18.15 8.66 7.95
CA ILE A 168 18.69 7.86 9.05
C ILE A 168 19.65 6.79 8.52
N ALA A 169 19.28 6.06 7.47
CA ALA A 169 20.13 5.03 6.88
C ALA A 169 21.44 5.60 6.31
N LEU A 170 21.39 6.77 5.65
CA LEU A 170 22.58 7.49 5.19
C LEU A 170 23.48 7.93 6.35
N GLY A 171 22.88 8.38 7.46
CA GLY A 171 23.62 8.69 8.68
C GLY A 171 24.29 7.46 9.27
N ASP A 172 23.60 6.32 9.29
CA ASP A 172 24.13 5.05 9.80
C ASP A 172 25.30 4.56 8.94
N LEU A 173 25.19 4.67 7.61
CA LEU A 173 26.27 4.37 6.66
C LEU A 173 27.47 5.32 6.82
N ALA A 174 27.23 6.62 6.99
CA ALA A 174 28.29 7.60 7.23
C ALA A 174 29.03 7.31 8.54
N LYS A 175 28.30 6.98 9.62
CA LYS A 175 28.88 6.60 10.91
C LYS A 175 29.74 5.34 10.78
N ALA A 176 29.24 4.31 10.10
CA ALA A 176 29.99 3.07 9.87
C ALA A 176 31.31 3.30 9.11
N ALA A 177 31.31 4.28 8.20
CA ALA A 177 32.50 4.71 7.47
C ALA A 177 33.44 5.65 8.28
N GLY A 178 33.13 5.96 9.55
CA GLY A 178 33.90 6.88 10.39
C GLY A 178 33.70 8.36 10.04
N GLU A 179 32.66 8.69 9.27
CA GLU A 179 32.34 10.05 8.82
C GLU A 179 31.34 10.72 9.77
N ASP A 180 31.71 10.89 11.04
CA ASP A 180 30.81 11.34 12.11
C ASP A 180 30.15 12.69 11.83
N GLU A 181 30.86 13.65 11.24
CA GLU A 181 30.28 14.94 10.86
C GLU A 181 29.16 14.79 9.82
N LYS A 182 29.36 13.93 8.80
CA LYS A 182 28.33 13.66 7.80
C LYS A 182 27.15 12.93 8.41
N ALA A 183 27.41 11.98 9.30
CA ALA A 183 26.36 11.26 10.02
C ALA A 183 25.47 12.24 10.80
N LYS A 184 26.08 13.16 11.58
CA LYS A 184 25.36 14.23 12.29
C LYS A 184 24.50 15.07 11.36
N GLN A 185 25.04 15.48 10.20
CA GLN A 185 24.29 16.27 9.22
C GLN A 185 23.03 15.54 8.71
N TYR A 186 23.13 14.24 8.40
CA TYR A 186 21.96 13.48 7.95
C TYR A 186 20.88 13.37 9.04
N TYR A 187 21.27 13.08 10.29
CA TYR A 187 20.31 13.00 11.40
C TYR A 187 19.66 14.35 11.72
N GLN A 188 20.44 15.43 11.70
CA GLN A 188 19.92 16.79 11.89
C GLN A 188 18.94 17.16 10.77
N ARG A 189 19.32 16.93 9.50
CA ARG A 189 18.43 17.18 8.37
C ARG A 189 17.13 16.40 8.50
N LYS A 190 17.18 15.13 8.94
CA LYS A 190 15.95 14.37 9.24
C LYS A 190 15.09 15.12 10.26
N MET A 191 15.68 15.56 11.37
CA MET A 191 14.95 16.24 12.44
C MET A 191 14.35 17.58 12.00
N ASP A 192 15.09 18.35 11.21
CA ASP A 192 14.71 19.69 10.77
C ASP A 192 13.64 19.64 9.67
N ASP A 193 13.87 18.80 8.64
CA ASP A 193 12.96 18.69 7.49
C ASP A 193 11.71 17.86 7.82
N TYR A 194 11.79 16.89 8.75
CA TYR A 194 10.71 15.94 9.06
C TYR A 194 10.41 15.82 10.57
N PRO A 195 9.96 16.90 11.24
CA PRO A 195 9.74 16.94 12.67
C PRO A 195 8.45 16.24 13.15
N ALA A 196 7.58 15.75 12.27
CA ALA A 196 6.34 15.06 12.64
C ALA A 196 6.36 13.55 12.36
N TYR A 197 7.47 13.01 11.86
CA TYR A 197 7.54 11.62 11.42
C TYR A 197 7.80 10.63 12.58
N PRO A 198 7.14 9.46 12.57
CA PRO A 198 7.30 8.41 13.58
C PRO A 198 8.67 7.73 13.47
N ASP A 199 9.68 8.35 14.08
CA ASP A 199 11.09 7.91 14.18
C ASP A 199 12.00 9.05 14.70
N GLN A 200 11.45 10.20 15.13
CA GLN A 200 12.25 11.29 15.72
C GLN A 200 13.15 10.80 16.85
N GLY A 201 12.64 9.94 17.73
CA GLY A 201 13.42 9.36 18.82
C GLY A 201 14.66 8.63 18.30
N LEU A 202 14.55 7.92 17.18
CA LEU A 202 15.69 7.20 16.59
C LEU A 202 16.77 8.18 16.12
N ALA A 203 16.41 9.22 15.36
CA ALA A 203 17.37 10.21 14.88
C ALA A 203 18.03 10.99 16.04
N VAL A 204 17.27 11.34 17.09
CA VAL A 204 17.81 11.95 18.31
C VAL A 204 18.81 11.02 18.97
N THR A 205 18.45 9.76 19.21
CA THR A 205 19.35 8.77 19.81
C THR A 205 20.61 8.59 18.97
N ARG A 206 20.49 8.46 17.64
CA ARG A 206 21.65 8.38 16.75
C ARG A 206 22.54 9.60 16.90
N LEU A 207 21.98 10.82 16.84
CA LEU A 207 22.74 12.06 16.99
C LEU A 207 23.49 12.14 18.33
N THR A 208 22.87 11.68 19.43
CA THR A 208 23.54 11.64 20.75
C THR A 208 24.69 10.64 20.84
N LEU A 209 24.67 9.58 20.03
CA LEU A 209 25.66 8.50 20.06
C LEU A 209 26.75 8.66 18.99
N VAL A 210 26.64 9.61 18.08
CA VAL A 210 27.64 9.82 17.01
C VAL A 210 28.85 10.55 17.57
N GLY A 211 30.03 9.95 17.43
CA GLY A 211 31.27 10.43 18.03
C GLY A 211 31.37 10.22 19.54
N VAL A 212 30.53 9.37 20.14
CA VAL A 212 30.70 8.91 21.51
C VAL A 212 31.51 7.62 21.49
N ASP A 213 32.72 7.66 22.04
CA ASP A 213 33.56 6.48 22.20
C ASP A 213 32.90 5.48 23.17
N GLU A 214 32.88 4.20 22.81
CA GLU A 214 32.43 3.16 23.73
C GLU A 214 33.33 3.14 24.99
N PRO A 215 32.75 3.08 26.20
CA PRO A 215 33.55 2.98 27.41
C PRO A 215 34.42 1.73 27.34
N LEU A 216 35.73 1.90 27.58
CA LEU A 216 36.69 0.80 27.55
C LEU A 216 36.20 -0.35 28.44
N ARG A 217 36.00 -1.53 27.84
CA ARG A 217 35.66 -2.75 28.58
C ARG A 217 36.89 -3.19 29.38
N VAL A 218 36.98 -2.75 30.63
CA VAL A 218 37.99 -3.25 31.57
C VAL A 218 37.66 -4.72 31.84
N GLN A 219 38.55 -5.64 31.47
CA GLN A 219 38.40 -7.03 31.88
C GLN A 219 38.38 -7.08 33.41
N PRO A 220 37.43 -7.78 34.05
CA PRO A 220 37.49 -7.99 35.49
C PRO A 220 38.89 -8.55 35.83
N PRO A 221 39.51 -8.11 36.95
CA PRO A 221 40.82 -8.61 37.33
C PRO A 221 40.82 -10.13 37.25
N ALA A 222 41.83 -10.71 36.59
CA ALA A 222 42.00 -12.15 36.56
C ALA A 222 41.92 -12.65 38.01
N GLU A 223 40.95 -13.52 38.27
CA GLU A 223 40.71 -14.09 39.59
C GLU A 223 42.04 -14.68 40.08
N ALA A 224 42.59 -14.10 41.16
CA ALA A 224 43.88 -14.53 41.68
C ALA A 224 43.77 -16.01 42.07
N PRO A 225 44.74 -16.86 41.74
CA PRO A 225 44.68 -18.27 42.11
C PRO A 225 44.81 -18.39 43.62
N GLY A 226 43.67 -18.61 44.28
CA GLY A 226 43.57 -18.99 45.67
C GLY A 226 43.43 -17.82 46.63
N GLU A 227 42.20 -17.41 46.90
CA GLU A 227 41.73 -17.35 48.29
C GLU A 227 40.39 -18.07 48.35
N THR A 228 40.45 -19.29 48.89
CA THR A 228 39.29 -19.97 49.45
C THR A 228 38.51 -19.00 50.32
N SER A 229 37.27 -18.67 49.92
CA SER A 229 36.30 -18.08 50.82
C SER A 229 35.98 -19.13 51.88
N SER A 230 36.74 -19.11 52.96
CA SER A 230 36.42 -19.75 54.22
C SER A 230 36.27 -18.61 55.23
N ASP A 231 35.18 -18.68 56.00
CA ASP A 231 34.82 -17.79 57.11
C ASP A 231 34.02 -16.53 56.76
N LEU A 232 32.79 -16.77 56.28
CA LEU A 232 31.63 -16.11 56.87
C LEU A 232 30.71 -17.20 57.45
N GLU A 233 31.00 -17.62 58.68
CA GLU A 233 30.00 -18.26 59.53
C GLU A 233 28.86 -17.26 59.77
N ILE A 234 27.82 -17.37 58.95
CA ILE A 234 26.54 -16.70 59.20
C ILE A 234 25.85 -17.51 60.31
N SER A 235 25.99 -17.05 61.55
CA SER A 235 25.21 -17.54 62.69
C SER A 235 23.70 -17.42 62.38
N PRO A 236 22.90 -18.50 62.42
CA PRO A 236 21.49 -18.45 62.12
C PRO A 236 20.73 -17.99 63.36
N SER A 237 20.53 -16.69 63.52
CA SER A 237 19.60 -16.16 64.52
C SER A 237 18.82 -14.97 63.98
N PHE A 238 17.95 -15.29 63.03
CA PHE A 238 16.63 -14.67 62.91
C PHE A 238 15.61 -15.78 62.69
N THR A 239 15.20 -16.43 63.79
CA THR A 239 13.90 -17.10 63.85
C THR A 239 12.87 -16.01 64.15
N THR A 240 12.28 -15.45 63.10
CA THR A 240 10.84 -15.23 63.10
C THR A 240 10.30 -16.01 61.91
N PRO A 241 9.35 -16.94 62.11
CA PRO A 241 8.69 -17.58 60.99
C PRO A 241 7.90 -16.51 60.26
N VAL A 242 8.38 -16.08 59.09
CA VAL A 242 7.51 -15.53 58.06
C VAL A 242 6.64 -16.71 57.62
N PRO A 243 5.30 -16.66 57.78
CA PRO A 243 4.46 -17.72 57.24
C PRO A 243 4.73 -17.82 55.74
N ALA A 244 4.97 -19.04 55.27
CA ALA A 244 5.10 -19.32 53.85
C ALA A 244 3.95 -18.64 53.09
N PRO A 245 4.18 -18.05 51.91
CA PRO A 245 3.08 -17.91 50.98
C PRO A 245 2.64 -19.34 50.68
N THR A 246 1.57 -19.78 51.32
CA THR A 246 0.79 -20.92 50.84
C THR A 246 0.60 -20.67 49.35
N ALA A 247 1.08 -21.61 48.54
CA ALA A 247 0.67 -21.75 47.17
C ALA A 247 -0.86 -21.85 47.19
N THR A 248 -1.53 -20.70 47.05
CA THR A 248 -2.92 -20.68 46.66
C THR A 248 -2.91 -21.25 45.25
N PRO A 249 -3.58 -22.39 45.01
CA PRO A 249 -3.65 -22.97 43.69
C PRO A 249 -4.19 -21.93 42.71
N ALA A 250 -3.77 -22.02 41.45
CA ALA A 250 -4.48 -21.40 40.35
C ALA A 250 -5.98 -21.55 40.59
N PRO A 251 -6.80 -20.49 40.42
CA PRO A 251 -8.24 -20.67 40.56
C PRO A 251 -8.63 -21.79 39.61
N ALA A 252 -9.10 -22.88 40.19
CA ALA A 252 -9.91 -23.82 39.46
C ALA A 252 -10.98 -22.98 38.78
N VAL A 253 -11.12 -23.16 37.48
CA VAL A 253 -12.30 -22.73 36.75
C VAL A 253 -13.47 -23.35 37.51
N GLU A 254 -14.10 -22.52 38.33
CA GLU A 254 -15.32 -22.90 39.02
C GLU A 254 -16.35 -23.02 37.92
N VAL A 255 -16.66 -24.28 37.64
CA VAL A 255 -17.80 -24.73 36.88
C VAL A 255 -18.99 -23.92 37.38
N ILE A 256 -19.42 -22.94 36.57
CA ILE A 256 -20.73 -22.33 36.72
C ILE A 256 -21.72 -23.49 36.65
N PRO A 257 -22.67 -23.60 37.60
CA PRO A 257 -23.67 -24.64 37.55
C PRO A 257 -24.37 -24.61 36.20
N GLU A 258 -24.41 -25.79 35.57
CA GLU A 258 -25.40 -26.15 34.57
C GLU A 258 -26.78 -25.94 35.20
N GLU A 259 -27.39 -24.78 34.94
CA GLU A 259 -28.82 -24.63 35.07
C GLU A 259 -29.45 -25.13 33.77
N ALA A 260 -30.33 -26.11 33.96
CA ALA A 260 -31.03 -26.90 32.97
C ALA A 260 -31.89 -26.06 32.00
N PRO A 261 -32.26 -26.63 30.85
CA PRO A 261 -32.98 -25.95 29.78
C PRO A 261 -34.49 -25.92 30.03
N ALA A 262 -35.10 -24.76 29.87
CA ALA A 262 -36.55 -24.54 29.70
C ALA A 262 -36.71 -23.07 29.27
N GLU A 263 -37.47 -22.65 28.27
CA GLU A 263 -38.40 -23.26 27.31
C GLU A 263 -38.42 -22.32 26.09
N GLU A 264 -38.54 -22.92 24.90
CA GLU A 264 -39.28 -22.42 23.73
C GLU A 264 -39.33 -20.90 23.43
N THR A 265 -38.73 -20.50 22.31
CA THR A 265 -39.52 -20.10 21.13
C THR A 265 -38.67 -20.25 19.86
N PRO A 266 -39.28 -20.65 18.73
CA PRO A 266 -38.67 -21.64 17.85
C PRO A 266 -37.75 -21.06 16.77
N SER A 267 -36.72 -21.84 16.41
CA SER A 267 -36.23 -21.90 15.03
C SER A 267 -37.41 -22.15 14.10
N PRO A 268 -37.54 -21.50 12.92
CA PRO A 268 -38.23 -22.16 11.84
C PRO A 268 -37.39 -23.38 11.44
N THR A 269 -37.95 -24.56 11.76
CA THR A 269 -37.43 -25.87 11.42
C THR A 269 -37.11 -25.98 9.91
N PRO A 270 -36.10 -26.77 9.55
CA PRO A 270 -35.89 -27.27 8.20
C PRO A 270 -37.13 -28.01 7.69
N ILE A 271 -37.56 -27.69 6.47
CA ILE A 271 -38.48 -28.53 5.71
C ILE A 271 -37.64 -29.56 4.98
N GLU A 272 -37.70 -30.81 5.44
CA GLU A 272 -37.31 -31.98 4.66
C GLU A 272 -38.55 -32.63 4.05
N SER A 273 -38.39 -33.09 2.81
CA SER A 273 -39.13 -34.14 2.12
C SER A 273 -40.48 -33.82 1.46
N THR A 274 -40.43 -33.71 0.14
CA THR A 274 -41.00 -34.70 -0.82
C THR A 274 -40.39 -34.41 -2.20
N GLU A 275 -39.59 -35.33 -2.76
CA GLU A 275 -39.94 -36.17 -3.93
C GLU A 275 -40.62 -35.34 -5.04
N ASP A 276 -39.99 -35.11 -6.20
CA ASP A 276 -39.84 -36.14 -7.21
C ASP A 276 -38.52 -36.11 -8.02
N GLN A 277 -38.21 -37.33 -8.45
CA GLN A 277 -37.17 -37.78 -9.39
C GLN A 277 -37.23 -37.07 -10.75
N GLU A 278 -36.10 -37.01 -11.47
CA GLU A 278 -35.86 -37.91 -12.60
C GLU A 278 -34.60 -37.54 -13.40
N SER A 279 -33.63 -38.47 -13.42
CA SER A 279 -32.69 -38.85 -14.51
C SER A 279 -31.85 -37.75 -15.22
N ALA A 280 -30.63 -37.94 -15.68
CA ALA A 280 -29.81 -39.11 -15.93
C ALA A 280 -28.35 -38.63 -16.11
N ALA A 281 -27.39 -39.45 -15.67
CA ALA A 281 -26.07 -39.48 -16.30
C ALA A 281 -26.20 -40.04 -17.74
N PRO A 282 -25.23 -39.78 -18.62
CA PRO A 282 -24.14 -40.74 -18.78
C PRO A 282 -22.77 -40.05 -18.79
N ASP A 283 -21.75 -40.61 -18.16
CA ASP A 283 -20.85 -41.68 -18.66
C ASP A 283 -19.96 -41.25 -19.84
N GLU A 284 -18.65 -41.33 -19.56
CA GLU A 284 -17.57 -41.77 -20.45
C GLU A 284 -17.13 -40.87 -21.65
N LYS A 285 -15.98 -40.18 -21.50
CA LYS A 285 -14.78 -40.49 -22.31
C LYS A 285 -13.51 -39.74 -21.90
N ALA A 286 -12.42 -40.50 -21.84
CA ALA A 286 -11.03 -40.08 -21.73
C ALA A 286 -10.52 -39.42 -23.06
N PRO A 287 -9.29 -38.86 -23.09
CA PRO A 287 -8.92 -37.75 -23.96
C PRO A 287 -8.50 -38.19 -25.36
N GLU A 288 -8.79 -37.36 -26.36
CA GLU A 288 -8.28 -37.50 -27.71
C GLU A 288 -7.06 -36.59 -27.92
N GLU A 289 -5.99 -37.26 -28.33
CA GLU A 289 -4.70 -36.80 -28.81
C GLU A 289 -4.84 -36.14 -30.21
N ALA A 290 -3.74 -35.54 -30.70
CA ALA A 290 -3.57 -34.87 -32.00
C ALA A 290 -4.01 -33.38 -32.03
N GLU A 291 -3.28 -32.43 -32.61
CA GLU A 291 -2.09 -32.49 -33.47
C GLU A 291 -1.49 -31.07 -33.51
N ALA A 292 -0.16 -31.00 -33.49
CA ALA A 292 0.57 -29.81 -33.92
C ALA A 292 0.48 -29.66 -35.45
N PRO A 293 0.66 -28.43 -35.96
CA PRO A 293 1.65 -28.28 -37.04
C PRO A 293 2.63 -27.13 -36.72
N ALA A 294 3.93 -27.43 -36.77
CA ALA A 294 4.84 -26.98 -37.83
C ALA A 294 5.01 -25.44 -37.85
N LYS A 295 6.09 -24.92 -37.25
CA LYS A 295 7.35 -24.61 -37.94
C LYS A 295 7.12 -23.90 -39.28
N GLU A 296 7.16 -22.58 -39.25
CA GLU A 296 7.61 -21.79 -40.39
C GLU A 296 8.84 -21.00 -39.96
N SER A 297 9.99 -21.51 -40.38
CA SER A 297 11.25 -20.79 -40.41
C SER A 297 11.32 -20.08 -41.75
N THR A 298 11.38 -18.75 -41.74
CA THR A 298 11.91 -17.97 -42.86
C THR A 298 13.08 -17.15 -42.34
N GLU A 299 14.24 -17.75 -42.55
CA GLU A 299 15.49 -17.14 -43.00
C GLU A 299 15.34 -15.69 -43.51
N SER A 300 16.09 -14.77 -42.91
CA SER A 300 16.47 -13.49 -43.50
C SER A 300 17.82 -13.10 -42.89
N SER A 301 18.87 -13.56 -43.56
CA SER A 301 20.24 -13.13 -43.37
C SER A 301 20.53 -11.97 -44.32
N ASP A 302 20.96 -10.83 -43.77
CA ASP A 302 21.74 -9.74 -44.38
C ASP A 302 22.25 -8.95 -43.15
N ASP A 303 23.48 -9.09 -42.65
CA ASP A 303 24.77 -8.67 -43.21
C ASP A 303 24.67 -7.28 -43.87
N ASP A 304 25.00 -6.21 -43.13
CA ASP A 304 26.20 -5.40 -43.42
C ASP A 304 26.35 -4.16 -42.52
N ALA A 305 27.60 -3.92 -42.13
CA ALA A 305 28.30 -2.65 -41.88
C ALA A 305 27.71 -1.55 -40.97
N LEU A 306 28.37 -1.41 -39.80
CA LEU A 306 28.70 -0.12 -39.18
C LEU A 306 29.39 0.84 -40.17
N PRO A 307 29.26 2.16 -39.94
CA PRO A 307 30.51 2.90 -39.78
C PRO A 307 30.56 3.74 -38.50
N GLU A 308 31.76 3.72 -37.92
CA GLU A 308 32.26 4.72 -36.99
C GLU A 308 32.07 6.13 -37.55
N ASN A 309 31.62 7.05 -36.70
CA ASN A 309 31.98 8.46 -36.81
C ASN A 309 32.29 8.96 -35.40
N GLY A 310 33.57 9.12 -35.13
CA GLY A 310 34.05 9.96 -34.05
C GLY A 310 33.95 11.41 -34.46
N GLU A 311 33.41 12.26 -33.59
CA GLU A 311 33.74 13.67 -33.58
C GLU A 311 33.98 14.12 -32.12
N SER A 312 35.25 14.42 -31.92
CA SER A 312 35.94 15.23 -30.93
C SER A 312 35.16 16.38 -30.27
N LEU A 313 35.36 16.45 -28.94
CA LEU A 313 35.32 17.65 -28.10
C LEU A 313 36.15 18.82 -28.67
N PRO A 314 35.81 20.06 -28.29
CA PRO A 314 36.84 21.07 -28.03
C PRO A 314 36.82 21.57 -26.57
N ASP A 315 38.02 21.65 -26.00
CA ASP A 315 38.38 22.40 -24.80
C ASP A 315 38.24 23.92 -25.02
N GLY A 316 37.83 24.62 -23.96
CA GLY A 316 38.41 25.91 -23.53
C GLY A 316 38.01 27.19 -24.26
N GLU A 317 37.18 28.02 -23.62
CA GLU A 317 37.56 29.29 -22.94
C GLU A 317 36.44 29.75 -22.00
#